data_AF-A0A8H3EDL0-F1
#
_entry.id   AF-A0A8H3EDL0-F1
#
_cell.length_a   1.000
_cell.length_b   1.000
_cell.length_c   1.000
_cell.angle_alpha   90.00
_cell.angle_beta   90.00
_cell.angle_gamma   90.00
#
_symmetry.space_group_name_H-M   'P 1'
#
loop_
_entity.id
_entity.type
_entity.pdbx_description
1 polymer ?
#
loop_
_entity_poly.entity_id
_entity_poly.type
_entity_poly.pdbx_seq_one_letter_code
_entity_poly.pdbx_strand_id
1 'polypeptide(L)'
;MQELRRRQFVEECAIYNYKLLVLLHIQSSDMNNVSFIDMCPLDLNAKVSPYFNITWAQAVEHPVQQFQGPSYLRADVGGALLPWVYTFVVLLLHIPVVVIRVVRWQTVQVWCLVATLFTITITMQAYVSTAFREQEILTWTPLLLVIDAGSMAQVLCLVVEEFSLLTRLGHAFVTRVYASPLKTDDEAKEPDESNHEAVEIDAVTTARDHSVSSKHEELPPLFTSKPLYIAIVALLLLTTVLILQTLGLAHATKSVNSASPSVSWCSPYFQPFAVAVLDGNCNVFAVNKAFMKGIGCIVIPGKQQSVWLWATVAGTGVAMILELIDVTVLATVNSGARWRGVKMRRPWCTMIAGLVVLALILMFGVVYSTSLPAGIAEDVWVVTAVADVYVYQRVLGTAGLRGAMLVWNDGVFGAWGHTYYGSWHS
;
A
#
# COMPACT_ATOMS: atom_id res chain seq x y z
N MET A 1 -41.60 -8.82 -39.35
CA MET A 1 -41.25 -7.79 -38.34
C MET A 1 -42.29 -7.67 -37.22
N GLN A 2 -43.60 -7.63 -37.49
CA GLN A 2 -44.64 -7.68 -36.44
C GLN A 2 -44.74 -9.05 -35.74
N GLU A 3 -44.54 -10.16 -36.46
CA GLU A 3 -44.51 -11.53 -35.86
C GLU A 3 -43.40 -11.72 -34.82
N LEU A 4 -42.21 -11.15 -35.07
CA LEU A 4 -41.05 -11.21 -34.17
C LEU A 4 -41.28 -10.41 -32.90
N ARG A 5 -41.97 -9.25 -33.01
CA ARG A 5 -42.34 -8.43 -31.85
C ARG A 5 -43.42 -9.09 -30.99
N ARG A 6 -44.32 -9.88 -31.61
CA ARG A 6 -45.32 -10.69 -30.89
C ARG A 6 -44.69 -11.85 -30.13
N ARG A 7 -43.65 -12.51 -30.67
CA ARG A 7 -42.93 -13.57 -29.96
C ARG A 7 -42.12 -13.04 -28.78
N GLN A 8 -41.46 -11.90 -28.93
CA GLN A 8 -40.76 -11.23 -27.80
C GLN A 8 -41.73 -10.84 -26.67
N PHE A 9 -42.92 -10.33 -26.99
CA PHE A 9 -43.91 -9.96 -25.98
C PHE A 9 -44.55 -11.17 -25.28
N VAL A 10 -44.67 -12.31 -25.97
CA VAL A 10 -45.19 -13.56 -25.38
C VAL A 10 -44.14 -14.22 -24.48
N GLU A 11 -42.85 -14.14 -24.79
CA GLU A 11 -41.77 -14.60 -23.90
C GLU A 11 -41.65 -13.72 -22.64
N GLU A 12 -41.79 -12.40 -22.76
CA GLU A 12 -41.83 -11.51 -21.59
C GLU A 12 -43.08 -11.75 -20.71
N CYS A 13 -44.25 -12.06 -21.30
CA CYS A 13 -45.45 -12.44 -20.56
C CYS A 13 -45.39 -13.84 -19.94
N ALA A 14 -44.65 -14.79 -20.53
CA ALA A 14 -44.48 -16.14 -19.97
C ALA A 14 -43.63 -16.12 -18.68
N ILE A 15 -42.60 -15.25 -18.63
CA ILE A 15 -41.80 -15.02 -17.42
C ILE A 15 -42.63 -14.38 -16.31
N TYR A 16 -43.55 -13.47 -16.66
CA TYR A 16 -44.49 -12.89 -15.69
C TYR A 16 -45.53 -13.89 -15.19
N ASN A 17 -46.00 -14.82 -16.04
CA ASN A 17 -46.95 -15.85 -15.63
C ASN A 17 -46.34 -16.88 -14.67
N TYR A 18 -45.05 -17.22 -14.77
CA TYR A 18 -44.39 -18.09 -13.79
C TYR A 18 -44.26 -17.41 -12.42
N LYS A 19 -43.91 -16.11 -12.40
CA LYS A 19 -43.92 -15.29 -11.19
C LYS A 19 -45.30 -15.19 -10.55
N LEU A 20 -46.35 -15.06 -11.38
CA LEU A 20 -47.74 -14.97 -10.91
C LEU A 20 -48.29 -16.33 -10.43
N LEU A 21 -47.90 -17.45 -11.05
CA LEU A 21 -48.29 -18.79 -10.62
C LEU A 21 -47.61 -19.20 -9.31
N VAL A 22 -46.33 -18.86 -9.13
CA VAL A 22 -45.64 -19.05 -7.85
C VAL A 22 -46.30 -18.19 -6.77
N LEU A 23 -46.64 -16.92 -7.05
CA LEU A 23 -47.38 -16.06 -6.12
C LEU A 23 -48.80 -16.59 -5.80
N LEU A 24 -49.50 -17.20 -6.76
CA LEU A 24 -50.84 -17.76 -6.56
C LEU A 24 -50.81 -19.11 -5.82
N HIS A 25 -49.72 -19.88 -5.89
CA HIS A 25 -49.55 -21.10 -5.08
C HIS A 25 -49.09 -20.79 -3.65
N ILE A 26 -48.36 -19.69 -3.45
CA ILE A 26 -47.93 -19.19 -2.12
C ILE A 26 -49.10 -18.70 -1.26
N GLN A 27 -50.23 -18.32 -1.86
CA GLN A 27 -51.35 -17.73 -1.12
C GLN A 27 -52.23 -18.75 -0.36
N SER A 28 -51.96 -20.06 -0.48
CA SER A 28 -52.84 -21.12 0.05
C SER A 28 -52.23 -22.02 1.14
N SER A 29 -50.94 -21.92 1.46
CA SER A 29 -50.32 -22.80 2.48
C SER A 29 -49.20 -22.05 3.21
N ASP A 30 -49.31 -21.91 4.53
CA ASP A 30 -48.26 -21.47 5.48
C ASP A 30 -47.12 -20.60 4.91
N MET A 31 -47.33 -19.27 4.87
CA MET A 31 -46.29 -18.30 4.47
C MET A 31 -45.01 -18.33 5.33
N ASN A 32 -44.97 -19.12 6.40
CA ASN A 32 -43.77 -19.31 7.22
C ASN A 32 -42.76 -20.30 6.61
N ASN A 33 -43.10 -21.00 5.53
CA ASN A 33 -42.25 -22.05 4.94
C ASN A 33 -41.95 -21.89 3.44
N VAL A 34 -42.33 -20.77 2.81
CA VAL A 34 -41.95 -20.51 1.42
C VAL A 34 -40.46 -20.20 1.38
N SER A 35 -39.69 -21.15 0.89
CA SER A 35 -38.24 -21.01 0.79
C SER A 35 -37.91 -20.05 -0.36
N PHE A 36 -37.04 -19.07 -0.12
CA PHE A 36 -36.62 -18.10 -1.15
C PHE A 36 -36.02 -18.76 -2.41
N ILE A 37 -35.57 -20.01 -2.31
CA ILE A 37 -35.10 -20.83 -3.43
C ILE A 37 -36.17 -20.92 -4.52
N ASP A 38 -37.46 -20.92 -4.14
CA ASP A 38 -38.60 -20.97 -5.05
C ASP A 38 -38.76 -19.68 -5.88
N MET A 39 -38.10 -18.59 -5.49
CA MET A 39 -38.17 -17.29 -6.17
C MET A 39 -37.10 -17.09 -7.24
N CYS A 40 -36.04 -17.91 -7.24
CA CYS A 40 -35.00 -17.84 -8.26
C CYS A 40 -35.38 -18.67 -9.49
N PRO A 41 -35.20 -18.15 -10.72
CA PRO A 41 -35.49 -18.89 -11.95
C PRO A 41 -34.38 -19.93 -12.22
N LEU A 42 -34.32 -20.97 -11.39
CA LEU A 42 -33.35 -22.06 -11.50
C LEU A 42 -33.84 -23.09 -12.52
N ASP A 43 -32.94 -23.56 -13.38
CA ASP A 43 -33.18 -24.79 -14.13
C ASP A 43 -33.08 -25.97 -13.16
N LEU A 44 -34.23 -26.53 -12.77
CA LEU A 44 -34.32 -27.62 -11.81
C LEU A 44 -33.58 -28.89 -12.27
N ASN A 45 -33.37 -29.05 -13.58
CA ASN A 45 -32.63 -30.18 -14.14
C ASN A 45 -31.12 -29.92 -14.24
N ALA A 46 -30.68 -28.67 -14.10
CA ALA A 46 -29.27 -28.33 -14.11
C ALA A 46 -28.59 -28.88 -12.85
N LYS A 47 -27.33 -29.32 -13.02
CA LYS A 47 -26.50 -29.75 -11.91
C LYS A 47 -26.14 -28.56 -11.04
N VAL A 48 -26.24 -28.74 -9.73
CA VAL A 48 -25.86 -27.76 -8.69
C VAL A 48 -24.37 -27.45 -8.75
N SER A 49 -23.56 -28.46 -9.08
CA SER A 49 -22.11 -28.34 -9.19
C SER A 49 -21.61 -29.21 -10.35
N PRO A 50 -20.59 -28.78 -11.12
CA PRO A 50 -20.02 -29.59 -12.19
C PRO A 50 -19.41 -30.90 -11.67
N TYR A 51 -19.08 -30.97 -10.38
CA TYR A 51 -18.41 -32.11 -9.76
C TYR A 51 -19.35 -33.13 -9.11
N PHE A 52 -20.62 -32.78 -8.89
CA PHE A 52 -21.58 -33.63 -8.18
C PHE A 52 -22.81 -33.88 -9.06
N ASN A 53 -23.33 -35.10 -9.03
CA ASN A 53 -24.53 -35.48 -9.76
C ASN A 53 -25.80 -35.14 -8.96
N ILE A 54 -25.91 -33.89 -8.54
CA ILE A 54 -27.03 -33.36 -7.75
C ILE A 54 -27.69 -32.26 -8.56
N THR A 55 -29.01 -32.33 -8.74
CA THR A 55 -29.78 -31.31 -9.46
C THR A 55 -30.42 -30.33 -8.49
N TRP A 56 -30.81 -29.15 -8.98
CA TRP A 56 -31.53 -28.17 -8.16
C TRP A 56 -32.88 -28.72 -7.69
N ALA A 57 -33.56 -29.56 -8.48
CA ALA A 57 -34.76 -30.27 -8.05
C ALA A 57 -34.54 -31.03 -6.73
N GLN A 58 -33.46 -31.82 -6.65
CA GLN A 58 -33.12 -32.57 -5.44
C GLN A 58 -32.76 -31.67 -4.27
N ALA A 59 -32.17 -30.50 -4.51
CA ALA A 59 -31.85 -29.55 -3.45
C ALA A 59 -33.10 -28.87 -2.87
N VAL A 60 -34.10 -28.55 -3.70
CA VAL A 60 -35.33 -27.85 -3.28
C VAL A 60 -36.28 -28.76 -2.51
N GLU A 61 -36.25 -30.08 -2.74
CA GLU A 61 -37.10 -31.05 -2.02
C GLU A 61 -36.87 -31.09 -0.50
N HIS A 62 -35.68 -30.67 -0.03
CA HIS A 62 -35.34 -30.70 1.39
C HIS A 62 -35.68 -29.38 2.10
N PRO A 63 -36.25 -29.43 3.32
CA PRO A 63 -36.57 -28.22 4.07
C PRO A 63 -35.31 -27.42 4.38
N VAL A 64 -35.38 -26.10 4.16
CA VAL A 64 -34.26 -25.19 4.43
C VAL A 64 -33.99 -25.14 5.93
N GLN A 65 -32.78 -25.52 6.32
CA GLN A 65 -32.35 -25.47 7.72
C GLN A 65 -31.67 -24.13 8.01
N GLN A 66 -32.21 -23.41 8.98
CA GLN A 66 -31.54 -22.24 9.56
C GLN A 66 -30.49 -22.70 10.56
N PHE A 67 -29.30 -22.12 10.48
CA PHE A 67 -28.26 -22.31 11.49
C PHE A 67 -27.86 -20.95 12.01
N GLN A 68 -27.71 -20.87 13.33
CA GLN A 68 -27.32 -19.65 14.00
C GLN A 68 -25.82 -19.73 14.30
N GLY A 69 -25.07 -18.87 13.65
CA GLY A 69 -23.65 -18.66 13.91
C GLY A 69 -23.19 -17.38 13.24
N PRO A 70 -22.12 -16.73 13.71
CA PRO A 70 -21.44 -15.73 12.93
C PRO A 70 -20.49 -16.42 11.93
N SER A 71 -20.54 -16.02 10.68
CA SER A 71 -19.51 -16.35 9.69
C SER A 71 -19.14 -15.11 8.92
N TYR A 72 -17.98 -15.14 8.28
CA TYR A 72 -17.49 -14.06 7.46
C TYR A 72 -17.07 -14.59 6.10
N LEU A 73 -17.11 -13.70 5.11
CA LEU A 73 -16.54 -13.92 3.79
C LEU A 73 -15.23 -13.13 3.68
N ARG A 74 -14.12 -13.82 3.36
CA ARG A 74 -12.81 -13.19 3.13
C ARG A 74 -12.21 -13.67 1.82
N ALA A 75 -11.35 -12.89 1.17
CA ALA A 75 -10.58 -13.42 0.04
C ALA A 75 -9.62 -14.54 0.51
N ASP A 76 -9.19 -15.43 -0.39
CA ASP A 76 -8.29 -16.54 -0.03
C ASP A 76 -6.87 -16.03 0.26
N VAL A 77 -6.22 -15.42 -0.74
CA VAL A 77 -4.85 -14.90 -0.65
C VAL A 77 -4.76 -13.54 -1.34
N GLY A 78 -4.16 -12.56 -0.67
CA GLY A 78 -3.75 -11.30 -1.27
C GLY A 78 -4.86 -10.34 -1.72
N GLY A 79 -6.12 -10.76 -1.62
CA GLY A 79 -7.30 -10.01 -2.06
C GLY A 79 -7.79 -8.94 -1.10
N ALA A 80 -6.95 -8.46 -0.17
CA ALA A 80 -7.27 -7.40 0.77
C ALA A 80 -6.22 -6.29 0.73
N LEU A 81 -6.68 -5.04 0.91
CA LEU A 81 -5.79 -3.90 1.15
C LEU A 81 -5.07 -4.06 2.47
N LEU A 82 -4.00 -3.27 2.66
CA LEU A 82 -3.38 -3.09 3.96
C LEU A 82 -4.48 -2.83 5.01
N PRO A 83 -4.62 -3.68 6.04
CA PRO A 83 -5.67 -3.55 7.04
C PRO A 83 -5.72 -2.14 7.60
N TRP A 84 -6.91 -1.57 7.71
CA TRP A 84 -7.05 -0.14 8.03
C TRP A 84 -6.37 0.24 9.35
N VAL A 85 -6.30 -0.68 10.34
CA VAL A 85 -5.55 -0.45 11.59
C VAL A 85 -4.05 -0.32 11.33
N TYR A 86 -3.48 -1.14 10.45
CA TYR A 86 -2.06 -1.02 10.07
C TYR A 86 -1.83 0.28 9.32
N THR A 87 -2.70 0.62 8.35
CA THR A 87 -2.62 1.89 7.63
C THR A 87 -2.76 3.10 8.55
N PHE A 88 -3.64 3.03 9.55
CA PHE A 88 -3.84 4.09 10.54
C PHE A 88 -2.57 4.29 11.38
N VAL A 89 -1.96 3.21 11.88
CA VAL A 89 -0.69 3.29 12.61
C VAL A 89 0.41 3.87 11.71
N VAL A 90 0.52 3.39 10.47
CA VAL A 90 1.48 3.91 9.49
C VAL A 90 1.25 5.40 9.26
N LEU A 91 0.01 5.85 9.06
CA LEU A 91 -0.34 7.26 8.86
C LEU A 91 -0.01 8.11 10.09
N LEU A 92 -0.33 7.63 11.29
CA LEU A 92 0.01 8.32 12.56
C LEU A 92 1.51 8.47 12.75
N LEU A 93 2.32 7.53 12.27
CA LEU A 93 3.78 7.64 12.30
C LEU A 93 4.30 8.58 11.21
N HIS A 94 3.70 8.55 10.02
CA HIS A 94 4.15 9.34 8.88
C HIS A 94 3.85 10.83 9.01
N ILE A 95 2.71 11.23 9.58
CA ILE A 95 2.35 12.65 9.72
C ILE A 95 3.41 13.43 10.54
N PRO A 96 3.78 13.02 11.77
CA PRO A 96 4.83 13.68 12.53
C PRO A 96 6.18 13.63 11.81
N VAL A 97 6.52 12.50 11.18
CA VAL A 97 7.77 12.36 10.42
C VAL A 97 7.82 13.40 9.30
N VAL A 98 6.76 13.58 8.51
CA VAL A 98 6.68 14.60 7.45
C VAL A 98 6.81 16.01 8.03
N VAL A 99 6.13 16.32 9.15
CA VAL A 99 6.26 17.63 9.81
C VAL A 99 7.69 17.88 10.29
N ILE A 100 8.32 16.90 10.95
CA ILE A 100 9.69 17.04 11.43
C ILE A 100 10.66 17.13 10.24
N ARG A 101 10.41 16.47 9.12
CA ARG A 101 11.23 16.61 7.91
C ARG A 101 11.22 18.02 7.35
N VAL A 102 10.10 18.73 7.45
CA VAL A 102 10.03 20.14 7.05
C VAL A 102 10.92 21.00 7.96
N VAL A 103 10.83 20.82 9.28
CA VAL A 103 11.45 21.71 10.27
C VAL A 103 12.89 21.31 10.66
N ARG A 104 13.13 20.02 10.95
CA ARG A 104 14.36 19.44 11.52
C ARG A 104 14.81 18.18 10.80
N TRP A 105 15.01 18.30 9.50
CA TRP A 105 15.38 17.18 8.63
C TRP A 105 16.60 16.35 9.11
N GLN A 106 17.67 16.99 9.60
CA GLN A 106 18.91 16.29 9.95
C GLN A 106 18.68 15.16 10.97
N THR A 107 17.76 15.34 11.92
CA THR A 107 17.45 14.36 12.96
C THR A 107 16.67 13.15 12.43
N VAL A 108 15.98 13.27 11.28
CA VAL A 108 15.05 12.25 10.78
C VAL A 108 15.70 11.34 9.74
N GLN A 109 16.87 11.69 9.18
CA GLN A 109 17.50 10.96 8.08
C GLN A 109 17.66 9.46 8.37
N VAL A 110 18.17 9.11 9.56
CA VAL A 110 18.37 7.71 9.95
C VAL A 110 17.03 6.96 10.03
N TRP A 111 15.99 7.59 10.59
CA TRP A 111 14.65 7.02 10.64
C TRP A 111 14.06 6.80 9.25
N CYS A 112 14.30 7.72 8.31
CA CYS A 112 13.91 7.53 6.91
C CYS A 112 14.56 6.30 6.30
N LEU A 113 15.87 6.11 6.49
CA LEU A 113 16.60 4.96 5.94
C LEU A 113 16.05 3.63 6.50
N VAL A 114 15.84 3.56 7.81
CA VAL A 114 15.31 2.36 8.47
C VAL A 114 13.87 2.07 8.01
N ALA A 115 13.01 3.09 7.95
CA ALA A 115 11.64 2.94 7.48
C ALA A 115 11.60 2.50 6.02
N THR A 116 12.37 3.13 5.14
CA THR A 116 12.45 2.75 3.72
C THR A 116 12.98 1.34 3.53
N LEU A 117 14.00 0.92 4.29
CA LEU A 117 14.49 -0.46 4.25
C LEU A 117 13.39 -1.44 4.63
N PHE A 118 12.65 -1.16 5.71
CA PHE A 118 11.52 -1.99 6.13
C PHE A 118 10.42 -2.06 5.05
N THR A 119 10.02 -0.92 4.46
CA THR A 119 9.02 -0.90 3.38
C THR A 119 9.48 -1.69 2.16
N ILE A 120 10.76 -1.55 1.75
CA ILE A 120 11.35 -2.34 0.65
C ILE A 120 11.25 -3.84 0.96
N THR A 121 11.64 -4.26 2.17
CA THR A 121 11.59 -5.68 2.55
C THR A 121 10.17 -6.23 2.50
N ILE A 122 9.19 -5.51 3.07
CA ILE A 122 7.78 -5.93 3.03
C ILE A 122 7.25 -5.96 1.60
N THR A 123 7.62 -4.98 0.76
CA THR A 123 7.17 -4.92 -0.64
C THR A 123 7.78 -6.05 -1.47
N MET A 124 9.09 -6.31 -1.34
CA MET A 124 9.74 -7.46 -1.97
C MET A 124 9.09 -8.78 -1.54
N GLN A 125 8.82 -8.92 -0.25
CA GLN A 125 8.17 -10.11 0.30
C GLN A 125 6.75 -10.28 -0.28
N ALA A 126 5.97 -9.19 -0.38
CA ALA A 126 4.67 -9.21 -1.05
C ALA A 126 4.76 -9.56 -2.54
N TYR A 127 5.76 -9.04 -3.27
CA TYR A 127 5.97 -9.34 -4.70
C TYR A 127 6.27 -10.83 -4.91
N VAL A 128 7.16 -11.39 -4.09
CA VAL A 128 7.53 -12.81 -4.13
C VAL A 128 6.34 -13.69 -3.76
N SER A 129 5.63 -13.36 -2.69
CA SER A 129 4.51 -14.15 -2.18
C SER A 129 3.32 -14.19 -3.14
N THR A 130 3.01 -13.04 -3.76
CA THR A 130 1.86 -12.93 -4.68
C THR A 130 2.20 -13.24 -6.13
N ALA A 131 3.49 -13.36 -6.46
CA ALA A 131 3.99 -13.54 -7.83
C ALA A 131 3.39 -12.54 -8.84
N PHE A 132 3.08 -11.32 -8.39
CA PHE A 132 2.40 -10.27 -9.16
C PHE A 132 1.07 -10.70 -9.79
N ARG A 133 0.34 -11.60 -9.12
CA ARG A 133 -1.00 -12.00 -9.56
C ARG A 133 -1.96 -10.83 -9.45
N GLU A 134 -2.75 -10.63 -10.49
CA GLU A 134 -3.71 -9.53 -10.62
C GLU A 134 -4.82 -9.56 -9.56
N GLN A 135 -5.26 -10.75 -9.15
CA GLN A 135 -6.23 -10.92 -8.07
C GLN A 135 -5.67 -10.58 -6.68
N GLU A 136 -4.35 -10.36 -6.57
CA GLU A 136 -3.64 -10.10 -5.31
C GLU A 136 -3.07 -8.66 -5.23
N ILE A 137 -3.41 -7.79 -6.20
CA ILE A 137 -2.90 -6.41 -6.34
C ILE A 137 -3.02 -5.56 -5.09
N LEU A 138 -4.06 -5.79 -4.29
CA LEU A 138 -4.34 -5.03 -3.08
C LEU A 138 -3.26 -5.20 -2.01
N THR A 139 -2.48 -6.28 -2.09
CA THR A 139 -1.39 -6.57 -1.14
C THR A 139 -0.05 -5.99 -1.60
N TRP A 140 0.23 -6.02 -2.91
CA TRP A 140 1.53 -5.65 -3.46
C TRP A 140 1.55 -4.29 -4.17
N THR A 141 0.55 -3.42 -4.02
CA THR A 141 0.55 -2.15 -4.77
C THR A 141 1.81 -1.28 -4.51
N PRO A 142 2.55 -0.85 -5.55
CA PRO A 142 3.74 0.01 -5.42
C PRO A 142 3.45 1.43 -4.91
N LEU A 143 2.18 1.82 -4.78
CA LEU A 143 1.76 3.16 -4.35
C LEU A 143 2.28 3.55 -2.95
N LEU A 144 2.59 2.58 -2.09
CA LEU A 144 3.12 2.85 -0.76
C LEU A 144 4.57 3.35 -0.77
N LEU A 145 5.31 3.16 -1.87
CA LEU A 145 6.73 3.51 -1.96
C LEU A 145 7.01 4.98 -2.26
N VAL A 146 5.98 5.78 -2.57
CA VAL A 146 6.12 7.17 -3.03
C VAL A 146 6.77 8.06 -1.97
N ILE A 147 6.41 7.89 -0.70
CA ILE A 147 7.04 8.64 0.41
C ILE A 147 8.52 8.28 0.50
N ASP A 148 8.84 6.99 0.39
CA ASP A 148 10.20 6.49 0.52
C ASP A 148 11.12 6.99 -0.60
N ALA A 149 10.63 7.02 -1.85
CA ALA A 149 11.37 7.58 -2.99
C ALA A 149 11.77 9.05 -2.74
N GLY A 150 10.80 9.90 -2.37
CA GLY A 150 11.05 11.30 -2.03
C GLY A 150 12.02 11.47 -0.86
N SER A 151 11.90 10.61 0.15
CA SER A 151 12.79 10.59 1.31
C SER A 151 14.24 10.33 0.92
N MET A 152 14.47 9.30 0.11
CA MET A 152 15.82 8.89 -0.29
C MET A 152 16.45 9.89 -1.25
N ALA A 153 15.67 10.44 -2.19
CA ALA A 153 16.11 11.53 -3.06
C ALA A 153 16.58 12.75 -2.25
N GLN A 154 15.82 13.13 -1.21
CA GLN A 154 16.20 14.23 -0.33
C GLN A 154 17.46 13.92 0.49
N VAL A 155 17.61 12.71 1.05
CA VAL A 155 18.83 12.32 1.78
C VAL A 155 20.04 12.43 0.85
N LEU A 156 19.93 11.87 -0.36
CA LEU A 156 21.00 11.87 -1.35
C LEU A 156 21.43 13.31 -1.73
N CYS A 157 20.50 14.17 -2.12
CA CYS A 157 20.82 15.54 -2.53
C CYS A 157 21.50 16.36 -1.43
N LEU A 158 21.09 16.18 -0.17
CA LEU A 158 21.65 16.94 0.94
C LEU A 158 23.06 16.49 1.31
N VAL A 159 23.32 15.19 1.26
CA VAL A 159 24.69 14.68 1.48
C VAL A 159 25.62 15.16 0.36
N VAL A 160 25.17 15.10 -0.90
CA VAL A 160 25.97 15.58 -2.04
C VAL A 160 26.29 17.08 -1.90
N GLU A 161 25.34 17.88 -1.41
CA GLU A 161 25.57 19.29 -1.12
C GLU A 161 26.68 19.49 -0.08
N GLU A 162 26.61 18.77 1.05
CA GLU A 162 27.66 18.83 2.09
C GLU A 162 29.04 18.46 1.53
N PHE A 163 29.14 17.43 0.67
CA PHE A 163 30.39 17.07 0.00
C PHE A 163 30.88 18.13 -0.99
N SER A 164 29.99 18.74 -1.76
CA SER A 164 30.35 19.80 -2.72
C SER A 164 30.85 21.07 -2.02
N LEU A 165 30.27 21.39 -0.85
CA LEU A 165 30.73 22.46 0.01
C LEU A 165 32.08 22.13 0.64
N LEU A 166 32.27 20.89 1.12
CA LEU A 166 33.54 20.44 1.68
C LEU A 166 34.67 20.39 0.64
N THR A 167 34.39 19.98 -0.59
CA THR A 167 35.39 20.02 -1.68
C THR A 167 35.71 21.44 -2.11
N ARG A 168 34.72 22.35 -2.16
CA ARG A 168 34.95 23.78 -2.43
C ARG A 168 35.68 24.48 -1.30
N LEU A 169 35.34 24.20 -0.04
CA LEU A 169 36.03 24.72 1.15
C LEU A 169 37.44 24.15 1.28
N GLY A 170 37.63 22.86 1.00
CA GLY A 170 38.94 22.22 0.93
C GLY A 170 39.81 22.85 -0.15
N HIS A 171 39.27 23.08 -1.34
CA HIS A 171 40.00 23.77 -2.41
C HIS A 171 40.33 25.23 -2.05
N ALA A 172 39.41 25.95 -1.40
CA ALA A 172 39.62 27.33 -0.94
C ALA A 172 40.63 27.41 0.23
N PHE A 173 40.68 26.40 1.10
CA PHE A 173 41.63 26.31 2.19
C PHE A 173 43.03 25.94 1.67
N VAL A 174 43.12 24.97 0.75
CA VAL A 174 44.37 24.63 0.05
C VAL A 174 44.91 25.86 -0.68
N THR A 175 44.09 26.59 -1.44
CA THR A 175 44.58 27.82 -2.09
C THR A 175 44.98 28.90 -1.10
N ARG A 176 44.37 28.99 0.09
CA ARG A 176 44.75 29.97 1.12
C ARG A 176 46.00 29.59 1.91
N VAL A 177 46.23 28.29 2.14
CA VAL A 177 47.44 27.77 2.80
C VAL A 177 48.64 27.80 1.85
N TYR A 178 48.44 27.48 0.57
CA TYR A 178 49.50 27.58 -0.45
C TYR A 178 49.72 29.00 -0.98
N ALA A 179 48.80 29.94 -0.75
CA ALA A 179 48.99 31.37 -1.02
C ALA A 179 49.44 32.16 0.21
N SER A 180 50.02 31.51 1.22
CA SER A 180 50.77 32.24 2.25
C SER A 180 52.03 32.79 1.57
N PRO A 181 52.17 34.12 1.40
CA PRO A 181 53.34 34.68 0.75
C PRO A 181 54.53 34.36 1.63
N LEU A 182 55.54 33.72 1.05
CA LEU A 182 56.89 33.75 1.60
C LEU A 182 57.25 35.25 1.66
N LYS A 183 57.13 35.84 2.85
CA LYS A 183 57.66 37.17 3.13
C LYS A 183 59.17 37.01 2.98
N THR A 184 59.70 37.38 1.82
CA THR A 184 61.12 37.60 1.64
C THR A 184 61.46 38.82 2.46
N ASP A 185 62.06 38.57 3.63
CA ASP A 185 62.75 39.57 4.42
C ASP A 185 63.97 40.04 3.63
N ASP A 186 63.79 41.10 2.84
CA ASP A 186 64.87 41.92 2.31
C ASP A 186 64.39 43.38 2.34
N GLU A 187 64.73 44.08 3.43
CA GLU A 187 65.35 45.40 3.32
C GLU A 187 65.89 45.85 4.68
N ALA A 188 67.21 45.79 4.79
CA ALA A 188 67.98 46.55 5.76
C ALA A 188 67.85 48.05 5.45
N LYS A 189 67.40 48.85 6.42
CA LYS A 189 67.83 50.25 6.52
C LYS A 189 67.82 50.73 7.96
N GLU A 190 69.02 51.08 8.41
CA GLU A 190 69.41 51.63 9.70
C GLU A 190 69.03 53.13 9.84
N PRO A 191 69.25 53.76 11.02
CA PRO A 191 68.33 54.69 11.64
C PRO A 191 68.65 56.15 11.31
N ASP A 192 67.68 57.04 11.51
CA ASP A 192 68.00 58.44 11.76
C ASP A 192 67.15 59.01 12.89
N GLU A 193 67.85 59.85 13.64
CA GLU A 193 67.67 60.29 15.01
C GLU A 193 67.28 61.77 14.95
N SER A 194 66.13 62.17 15.50
CA SER A 194 65.97 63.46 16.20
C SER A 194 64.53 63.70 16.69
N ASN A 195 64.38 63.50 18.00
CA ASN A 195 64.02 64.51 18.99
C ASN A 195 62.70 65.30 18.92
N HIS A 196 61.98 65.15 20.04
CA HIS A 196 61.11 66.10 20.76
C HIS A 196 59.75 66.43 20.09
N GLU A 197 58.61 66.35 20.79
CA GLU A 197 58.34 66.97 22.09
C GLU A 197 57.20 66.27 22.86
N ALA A 198 57.21 66.51 24.17
CA ALA A 198 56.37 65.93 25.21
C ALA A 198 54.87 66.26 25.08
N VAL A 199 54.00 65.27 25.35
CA VAL A 199 52.75 65.50 26.08
C VAL A 199 52.57 64.38 27.09
N GLU A 200 52.59 64.79 28.35
CA GLU A 200 52.49 63.99 29.56
C GLU A 200 51.01 63.68 29.89
N ILE A 201 50.73 62.38 29.97
CA ILE A 201 49.96 61.65 30.99
C ILE A 201 48.62 62.28 31.42
N ASP A 202 47.54 61.57 31.10
CA ASP A 202 46.57 61.24 32.15
C ASP A 202 46.15 59.77 32.07
N ALA A 203 46.35 59.10 33.20
CA ALA A 203 46.23 57.67 33.39
C ALA A 203 44.90 57.34 34.07
N VAL A 204 44.04 56.57 33.41
CA VAL A 204 43.15 55.64 34.13
C VAL A 204 43.18 54.29 33.42
N THR A 205 44.04 53.47 34.00
CA THR A 205 44.28 52.05 33.79
C THR A 205 43.04 51.24 34.15
N THR A 206 42.49 50.49 33.20
CA THR A 206 42.07 49.09 33.44
C THR A 206 41.96 48.39 32.10
N ALA A 207 43.14 48.08 31.56
CA ALA A 207 43.34 47.04 30.57
C ALA A 207 42.80 45.73 31.14
N ARG A 208 41.60 45.33 30.70
CA ARG A 208 41.16 43.95 30.76
C ARG A 208 41.58 43.34 29.44
N ASP A 209 42.81 42.82 29.42
CA ASP A 209 43.28 41.82 28.48
C ASP A 209 42.30 40.64 28.51
N HIS A 210 41.24 40.72 27.72
CA HIS A 210 40.60 39.53 27.21
C HIS A 210 41.52 39.03 26.11
N SER A 211 42.46 38.21 26.54
CA SER A 211 43.13 37.22 25.73
C SER A 211 42.21 36.79 24.59
N VAL A 212 42.59 37.21 23.39
CA VAL A 212 42.15 36.61 22.14
C VAL A 212 42.62 35.17 22.24
N SER A 213 41.83 34.36 22.93
CA SER A 213 41.87 32.92 22.84
C SER A 213 41.52 32.66 21.39
N SER A 214 42.56 32.58 20.57
CA SER A 214 42.57 31.73 19.40
C SER A 214 42.17 30.36 19.92
N LYS A 215 40.85 30.14 20.00
CA LYS A 215 40.30 28.81 19.80
C LYS A 215 40.92 28.41 18.48
N HIS A 216 41.98 27.62 18.56
CA HIS A 216 42.33 26.66 17.55
C HIS A 216 40.98 26.11 17.11
N GLU A 217 40.53 26.58 15.95
CA GLU A 217 39.45 25.96 15.22
C GLU A 217 40.07 24.61 14.85
N GLU A 218 39.98 23.68 15.81
CA GLU A 218 40.34 22.29 15.62
C GLU A 218 39.55 21.89 14.38
N LEU A 219 40.29 21.79 13.27
CA LEU A 219 39.81 21.30 12.01
C LEU A 219 39.03 20.03 12.37
N PRO A 220 37.69 20.02 12.21
CA PRO A 220 36.88 18.95 12.77
C PRO A 220 37.48 17.63 12.29
N PRO A 221 37.79 16.70 13.21
CA PRO A 221 38.47 15.48 12.86
C PRO A 221 37.69 14.77 11.77
N LEU A 222 38.45 14.11 10.90
CA LEU A 222 38.16 13.30 9.73
C LEU A 222 36.99 12.27 9.89
N PHE A 223 35.84 12.70 10.41
CA PHE A 223 34.55 12.01 10.45
C PHE A 223 33.84 12.08 9.09
N THR A 224 34.60 12.39 8.04
CA THR A 224 34.21 12.60 6.64
C THR A 224 33.63 11.35 5.97
N SER A 225 33.73 10.16 6.58
CA SER A 225 33.24 8.89 6.00
C SER A 225 31.76 8.60 6.25
N LYS A 226 31.19 9.10 7.35
CA LYS A 226 29.78 8.85 7.72
C LYS A 226 28.77 9.41 6.71
N PRO A 227 28.86 10.67 6.26
CA PRO A 227 27.90 11.20 5.28
C PRO A 227 28.00 10.45 3.95
N LEU A 228 29.20 10.09 3.50
CA LEU A 228 29.38 9.35 2.24
C LEU A 228 28.64 8.01 2.28
N TYR A 229 28.80 7.26 3.37
CA TYR A 229 28.10 6.00 3.57
C TYR A 229 26.58 6.19 3.55
N ILE A 230 26.07 7.22 4.21
CA ILE A 230 24.64 7.55 4.21
C ILE A 230 24.13 7.84 2.78
N ALA A 231 24.88 8.59 1.97
CA ALA A 231 24.54 8.82 0.56
C ALA A 231 24.52 7.54 -0.26
N ILE A 232 25.53 6.67 -0.10
CA ILE A 232 25.59 5.39 -0.83
C ILE A 232 24.39 4.53 -0.48
N VAL A 233 24.08 4.40 0.82
CA VAL A 233 22.91 3.64 1.28
C VAL A 233 21.61 4.27 0.75
N ALA A 234 21.45 5.58 0.82
CA ALA A 234 20.27 6.28 0.30
C ALA A 234 20.12 6.08 -1.22
N LEU A 235 21.21 6.12 -1.98
CA LEU A 235 21.21 5.88 -3.43
C LEU A 235 20.80 4.44 -3.75
N LEU A 236 21.33 3.46 -3.02
CA LEU A 236 20.95 2.05 -3.19
C LEU A 236 19.47 1.85 -2.89
N LEU A 237 18.99 2.36 -1.75
CA LEU A 237 17.57 2.26 -1.37
C LEU A 237 16.67 2.99 -2.38
N LEU A 238 17.02 4.19 -2.83
CA LEU A 238 16.29 4.92 -3.88
C LEU A 238 16.19 4.09 -5.16
N THR A 239 17.33 3.54 -5.61
CA THR A 239 17.37 2.71 -6.82
C THR A 239 16.49 1.48 -6.68
N THR A 240 16.54 0.81 -5.52
CA THR A 240 15.67 -0.33 -5.22
C THR A 240 14.19 0.06 -5.21
N VAL A 241 13.82 1.19 -4.61
CA VAL A 241 12.43 1.70 -4.63
C VAL A 241 11.95 1.91 -6.06
N LEU A 242 12.74 2.60 -6.90
CA LEU A 242 12.39 2.85 -8.30
C LEU A 242 12.26 1.55 -9.11
N ILE A 243 13.13 0.56 -8.86
CA ILE A 243 13.01 -0.77 -9.47
C ILE A 243 11.70 -1.45 -9.03
N LEU A 244 11.35 -1.42 -7.75
CA LEU A 244 10.11 -2.03 -7.27
C LEU A 244 8.87 -1.33 -7.83
N GLN A 245 8.86 0.00 -7.92
CA GLN A 245 7.75 0.75 -8.51
C GLN A 245 7.60 0.46 -10.00
N THR A 246 8.70 0.43 -10.76
CA THR A 246 8.67 0.11 -12.20
C THR A 246 8.22 -1.32 -12.45
N LEU A 247 8.68 -2.30 -11.68
CA LEU A 247 8.22 -3.69 -11.76
C LEU A 247 6.72 -3.79 -11.45
N GLY A 248 6.27 -3.18 -10.35
CA GLY A 248 4.85 -3.17 -9.97
C GLY A 248 3.98 -2.51 -11.04
N LEU A 249 4.41 -1.38 -11.60
CA LEU A 249 3.71 -0.69 -12.69
C LEU A 249 3.66 -1.53 -13.97
N ALA A 250 4.76 -2.17 -14.36
CA ALA A 250 4.82 -3.02 -15.54
C ALA A 250 3.88 -4.22 -15.42
N HIS A 251 3.89 -4.90 -14.28
CA HIS A 251 2.98 -6.01 -14.01
C HIS A 251 1.51 -5.56 -13.94
N ALA A 252 1.22 -4.46 -13.25
CA ALA A 252 -0.13 -3.91 -13.20
C ALA A 252 -0.65 -3.54 -14.60
N THR A 253 0.18 -2.90 -15.43
CA THR A 253 -0.18 -2.54 -16.81
C THR A 253 -0.45 -3.77 -17.66
N LYS A 254 0.38 -4.81 -17.54
CA LYS A 254 0.15 -6.10 -18.23
C LYS A 254 -1.19 -6.72 -17.82
N SER A 255 -1.51 -6.70 -16.53
CA SER A 255 -2.74 -7.27 -16.00
C SER A 255 -3.99 -6.45 -16.35
N VAL A 256 -3.92 -5.11 -16.44
CA VAL A 256 -5.08 -4.29 -16.87
C VAL A 256 -5.54 -4.69 -18.27
N ASN A 257 -4.61 -5.09 -19.13
CA ASN A 257 -4.90 -5.52 -20.50
C ASN A 257 -5.37 -6.99 -20.60
N SER A 258 -5.41 -7.72 -19.49
CA SER A 258 -5.84 -9.11 -19.42
C SER A 258 -7.35 -9.20 -19.13
N ALA A 259 -7.90 -10.41 -19.12
CA ALA A 259 -9.31 -10.62 -18.76
C ALA A 259 -9.58 -10.11 -17.33
N SER A 260 -10.83 -9.77 -17.02
CA SER A 260 -11.19 -9.32 -15.67
C SER A 260 -10.78 -10.36 -14.62
N PRO A 261 -10.04 -9.97 -13.57
CA PRO A 261 -9.54 -10.90 -12.59
C PRO A 261 -10.71 -11.57 -11.87
N SER A 262 -10.57 -12.85 -11.55
CA SER A 262 -11.50 -13.56 -10.67
C SER A 262 -10.81 -13.81 -9.33
N VAL A 263 -11.54 -13.67 -8.24
CA VAL A 263 -10.98 -13.76 -6.88
C VAL A 263 -11.70 -14.84 -6.12
N SER A 264 -10.93 -15.69 -5.46
CA SER A 264 -11.43 -16.72 -4.56
C SER A 264 -11.80 -16.09 -3.22
N TRP A 265 -13.03 -16.32 -2.77
CA TRP A 265 -13.57 -15.86 -1.48
C TRP A 265 -13.98 -17.06 -0.65
N CYS A 266 -13.43 -17.17 0.55
CA CYS A 266 -13.62 -18.29 1.46
C CYS A 266 -14.47 -17.89 2.66
N SER A 267 -15.28 -18.85 3.11
CA SER A 267 -16.08 -18.71 4.32
C SER A 267 -16.09 -20.01 5.11
N PRO A 268 -16.09 -19.97 6.45
CA PRO A 268 -16.38 -21.13 7.29
C PRO A 268 -17.71 -21.82 6.97
N TYR A 269 -18.67 -21.12 6.35
CA TYR A 269 -19.93 -21.72 5.91
C TYR A 269 -19.81 -22.63 4.70
N PHE A 270 -18.78 -22.46 3.90
CA PHE A 270 -18.54 -23.28 2.73
C PHE A 270 -17.79 -24.56 3.13
N GLN A 271 -18.19 -25.20 4.24
CA GLN A 271 -17.57 -26.39 4.82
C GLN A 271 -17.28 -27.49 3.78
N PRO A 272 -16.40 -28.47 4.05
CA PRO A 272 -15.92 -29.46 3.06
C PRO A 272 -17.01 -30.26 2.33
N PHE A 273 -18.25 -30.24 2.78
CA PHE A 273 -19.39 -30.90 2.14
C PHE A 273 -20.27 -29.97 1.31
N ALA A 274 -20.03 -28.66 1.35
CA ALA A 274 -20.69 -27.70 0.48
C ALA A 274 -20.30 -27.97 -0.99
N VAL A 275 -21.31 -27.99 -1.85
CA VAL A 275 -21.15 -28.23 -3.29
C VAL A 275 -21.41 -26.97 -4.11
N ALA A 276 -22.35 -26.14 -3.67
CA ALA A 276 -22.65 -24.85 -4.27
C ALA A 276 -23.27 -23.88 -3.26
N VAL A 277 -23.24 -22.61 -3.63
CA VAL A 277 -23.84 -21.49 -2.91
C VAL A 277 -24.75 -20.74 -3.88
N LEU A 278 -26.01 -20.56 -3.51
CA LEU A 278 -26.94 -19.65 -4.17
C LEU A 278 -27.00 -18.37 -3.34
N ASP A 279 -26.88 -17.19 -3.94
CA ASP A 279 -27.04 -15.91 -3.24
C ASP A 279 -28.44 -15.32 -3.41
N GLY A 280 -28.76 -14.28 -2.61
CA GLY A 280 -30.01 -13.51 -2.71
C GLY A 280 -30.29 -12.85 -4.06
N ASN A 281 -29.29 -12.80 -4.96
CA ASN A 281 -29.44 -12.30 -6.32
C ASN A 281 -29.58 -13.43 -7.35
N CYS A 282 -29.80 -14.66 -6.91
CA CYS A 282 -29.92 -15.86 -7.73
C CYS A 282 -28.66 -16.23 -8.52
N ASN A 283 -27.48 -15.78 -8.08
CA ASN A 283 -26.21 -16.23 -8.62
C ASN A 283 -25.82 -17.55 -7.96
N VAL A 284 -25.40 -18.51 -8.79
CA VAL A 284 -24.92 -19.81 -8.35
C VAL A 284 -23.40 -19.86 -8.43
N PHE A 285 -22.77 -20.20 -7.30
CA PHE A 285 -21.33 -20.36 -7.19
C PHE A 285 -20.98 -21.80 -6.82
N ALA A 286 -20.14 -22.44 -7.63
CA ALA A 286 -19.56 -23.73 -7.26
C ALA A 286 -18.54 -23.53 -6.12
N VAL A 287 -18.61 -24.37 -5.09
CA VAL A 287 -17.64 -24.35 -3.99
C VAL A 287 -16.41 -25.15 -4.39
N ASN A 288 -15.28 -24.47 -4.49
CA ASN A 288 -13.98 -25.11 -4.58
C ASN A 288 -13.49 -25.45 -3.16
N LYS A 289 -13.08 -26.71 -2.97
CA LYS A 289 -12.73 -27.24 -1.65
C LYS A 289 -11.23 -27.10 -1.44
N ALA A 290 -10.83 -26.19 -0.55
CA ALA A 290 -9.49 -26.19 0.00
C ALA A 290 -9.46 -27.13 1.22
N PHE A 291 -9.44 -28.45 0.97
CA PHE A 291 -9.49 -29.47 2.03
C PHE A 291 -8.46 -29.25 3.15
N MET A 292 -7.28 -28.72 2.81
CA MET A 292 -6.21 -28.44 3.79
C MET A 292 -6.50 -27.27 4.74
N LYS A 293 -7.42 -26.36 4.38
CA LYS A 293 -7.71 -25.16 5.19
C LYS A 293 -8.98 -25.29 6.04
N GLY A 294 -9.74 -26.39 5.89
CA GLY A 294 -11.02 -26.57 6.57
C GLY A 294 -12.10 -25.55 6.18
N ILE A 295 -11.89 -24.81 5.09
CA ILE A 295 -12.79 -23.78 4.55
C ILE A 295 -12.97 -24.02 3.05
N GLY A 296 -14.18 -23.82 2.55
CA GLY A 296 -14.43 -23.78 1.11
C GLY A 296 -14.40 -22.36 0.60
N CYS A 297 -14.23 -22.23 -0.70
CA CYS A 297 -14.14 -20.96 -1.39
C CYS A 297 -14.99 -20.96 -2.64
N ILE A 298 -15.54 -19.79 -2.98
CA ILE A 298 -16.26 -19.52 -4.21
C ILE A 298 -15.46 -18.52 -5.04
N VAL A 299 -15.62 -18.55 -6.36
CA VAL A 299 -14.96 -17.61 -7.25
C VAL A 299 -15.95 -16.52 -7.63
N ILE A 300 -15.61 -15.27 -7.31
CA ILE A 300 -16.43 -14.08 -7.61
C ILE A 300 -15.65 -13.19 -8.57
N PRO A 301 -16.31 -12.49 -9.52
CA PRO A 301 -15.65 -11.47 -10.33
C PRO A 301 -14.93 -10.42 -9.48
N GLY A 302 -13.64 -10.22 -9.73
CA GLY A 302 -12.74 -9.33 -8.97
C GLY A 302 -12.91 -7.86 -9.34
N LYS A 303 -14.13 -7.31 -9.26
CA LYS A 303 -14.40 -5.91 -9.62
C LYS A 303 -13.56 -4.93 -8.80
N GLN A 304 -13.39 -5.19 -7.51
CA GLN A 304 -12.55 -4.36 -6.63
C GLN A 304 -11.07 -4.40 -7.06
N GLN A 305 -10.56 -5.59 -7.36
CA GLN A 305 -9.18 -5.81 -7.81
C GLN A 305 -8.94 -5.11 -9.14
N SER A 306 -9.87 -5.19 -10.09
CA SER A 306 -9.79 -4.50 -11.38
C SER A 306 -9.70 -2.98 -11.22
N VAL A 307 -10.55 -2.38 -10.37
CA VAL A 307 -10.50 -0.94 -10.08
C VAL A 307 -9.16 -0.54 -9.47
N TRP A 308 -8.66 -1.32 -8.52
CA TRP A 308 -7.37 -1.06 -7.86
C TRP A 308 -6.16 -1.29 -8.76
N LEU A 309 -6.28 -2.20 -9.72
CA LEU A 309 -5.25 -2.42 -10.73
C LEU A 309 -5.10 -1.18 -11.61
N TRP A 310 -6.22 -0.63 -12.10
CA TRP A 310 -6.22 0.62 -12.84
C TRP A 310 -5.72 1.79 -11.98
N ALA A 311 -6.19 1.89 -10.74
CA ALA A 311 -5.73 2.92 -9.80
C ALA A 311 -4.24 2.81 -9.49
N THR A 312 -3.70 1.59 -9.44
CA THR A 312 -2.26 1.35 -9.27
C THR A 312 -1.48 1.82 -10.49
N VAL A 313 -1.94 1.52 -11.71
CA VAL A 313 -1.29 2.00 -12.93
C VAL A 313 -1.28 3.53 -12.99
N ALA A 314 -2.45 4.15 -12.82
CA ALA A 314 -2.60 5.60 -12.89
C ALA A 314 -1.83 6.29 -11.74
N GLY A 315 -2.04 5.85 -10.51
CA GLY A 315 -1.43 6.47 -9.33
C GLY A 315 0.08 6.30 -9.29
N THR A 316 0.62 5.13 -9.68
CA THR A 316 2.08 4.91 -9.71
C THR A 316 2.72 5.70 -10.84
N GLY A 317 2.06 5.76 -12.02
CA GLY A 317 2.53 6.60 -13.12
C GLY A 317 2.59 8.08 -12.73
N VAL A 318 1.55 8.60 -12.08
CA VAL A 318 1.56 9.97 -11.55
C VAL A 318 2.64 10.15 -10.48
N ALA A 319 2.79 9.20 -9.57
CA ALA A 319 3.80 9.28 -8.52
C ALA A 319 5.22 9.34 -9.07
N MET A 320 5.56 8.52 -10.08
CA MET A 320 6.88 8.57 -10.74
C MET A 320 7.14 9.93 -11.40
N ILE A 321 6.11 10.59 -11.95
CA ILE A 321 6.24 11.96 -12.48
C ILE A 321 6.50 12.95 -11.34
N LEU A 322 5.79 12.83 -10.21
CA LEU A 322 6.00 13.67 -9.04
C LEU A 322 7.40 13.48 -8.43
N GLU A 323 7.92 12.26 -8.41
CA GLU A 323 9.28 11.95 -7.99
C GLU A 323 10.32 12.62 -8.89
N LEU A 324 10.12 12.59 -10.22
CA LEU A 324 10.99 13.28 -11.17
C LEU A 324 10.98 14.80 -10.95
N ILE A 325 9.80 15.37 -10.70
CA ILE A 325 9.66 16.81 -10.37
C ILE A 325 10.41 17.12 -9.08
N ASP A 326 10.24 16.33 -8.02
CA ASP A 326 10.92 16.54 -6.75
C ASP A 326 12.44 16.44 -6.89
N VAL A 327 12.95 15.43 -7.61
CA VAL A 327 14.40 15.30 -7.89
C VAL A 327 14.92 16.52 -8.65
N THR A 328 14.18 17.00 -9.65
CA THR A 328 14.54 18.19 -10.42
C THR A 328 14.58 19.44 -9.54
N VAL A 329 13.58 19.62 -8.67
CA VAL A 329 13.53 20.72 -7.70
C VAL A 329 14.71 20.63 -6.72
N LEU A 330 14.99 19.45 -6.18
CA LEU A 330 16.09 19.21 -5.24
C LEU A 330 17.48 19.46 -5.87
N ALA A 331 17.63 19.18 -7.17
CA ALA A 331 18.87 19.39 -7.91
C ALA A 331 19.10 20.85 -8.32
N THR A 332 18.04 21.57 -8.70
CA THR A 332 18.14 22.91 -9.32
C THR A 332 17.95 24.07 -8.35
N VAL A 333 17.14 23.89 -7.30
CA VAL A 333 16.81 24.98 -6.37
C VAL A 333 17.93 25.19 -5.37
N ASN A 334 18.40 26.44 -5.26
CA ASN A 334 19.40 26.86 -4.29
C ASN A 334 18.91 26.56 -2.85
N SER A 335 19.78 26.03 -1.98
CA SER A 335 19.45 25.68 -0.59
C SER A 335 18.98 26.86 0.26
N GLY A 336 19.35 28.09 -0.13
CA GLY A 336 18.84 29.32 0.48
C GLY A 336 17.43 29.74 0.04
N ALA A 337 16.89 29.18 -1.04
CA ALA A 337 15.63 29.63 -1.62
C ALA A 337 14.45 29.31 -0.68
N ARG A 338 13.68 30.36 -0.37
CA ARG A 338 12.46 30.27 0.43
C ARG A 338 11.29 30.85 -0.33
N TRP A 339 10.15 30.19 -0.28
CA TRP A 339 8.89 30.70 -0.78
C TRP A 339 7.92 30.82 0.39
N ARG A 340 7.41 32.03 0.63
CA ARG A 340 6.56 32.34 1.79
C ARG A 340 7.16 31.87 3.14
N GLY A 341 8.49 32.01 3.27
CA GLY A 341 9.24 31.60 4.46
C GLY A 341 9.58 30.10 4.55
N VAL A 342 9.04 29.27 3.65
CA VAL A 342 9.26 27.82 3.61
C VAL A 342 10.43 27.47 2.67
N LYS A 343 11.33 26.58 3.10
CA LYS A 343 12.46 26.13 2.25
C LYS A 343 11.93 25.33 1.06
N MET A 344 12.26 25.77 -0.15
CA MET A 344 11.76 25.14 -1.38
C MET A 344 12.48 23.84 -1.75
N ARG A 345 13.70 23.65 -1.27
CA ARG A 345 14.52 22.44 -1.52
C ARG A 345 14.06 21.25 -0.67
N ARG A 346 12.85 20.77 -0.90
CA ARG A 346 12.23 19.59 -0.26
C ARG A 346 11.40 18.83 -1.30
N PRO A 347 11.20 17.51 -1.13
CA PRO A 347 10.38 16.69 -2.00
C PRO A 347 8.89 16.86 -1.66
N TRP A 348 8.36 18.07 -1.92
CA TRP A 348 7.01 18.45 -1.50
C TRP A 348 5.93 17.57 -2.14
N CYS A 349 6.10 17.23 -3.42
CA CYS A 349 5.08 16.54 -4.17
C CYS A 349 4.90 15.11 -3.65
N THR A 350 5.98 14.35 -3.47
CA THR A 350 5.95 12.97 -2.96
C THR A 350 5.56 12.87 -1.50
N MET A 351 5.96 13.84 -0.65
CA MET A 351 5.51 13.89 0.75
C MET A 351 3.99 14.06 0.85
N ILE A 352 3.43 15.02 0.12
CA ILE A 352 1.98 15.27 0.15
C ILE A 352 1.23 14.12 -0.52
N ALA A 353 1.66 13.69 -1.70
CA ALA A 353 1.03 12.61 -2.46
C ALA A 353 1.00 11.31 -1.65
N GLY A 354 2.09 10.98 -0.97
CA GLY A 354 2.15 9.78 -0.14
C GLY A 354 1.22 9.82 1.07
N LEU A 355 1.07 10.98 1.74
CA LEU A 355 0.06 11.13 2.81
C LEU A 355 -1.36 10.98 2.26
N VAL A 356 -1.64 11.51 1.07
CA VAL A 356 -2.94 11.35 0.39
C VAL A 356 -3.19 9.88 0.04
N VAL A 357 -2.20 9.17 -0.51
CA VAL A 357 -2.30 7.74 -0.80
C VAL A 357 -2.59 6.93 0.47
N LEU A 358 -1.88 7.18 1.58
CA LEU A 358 -2.15 6.51 2.85
C LEU A 358 -3.57 6.80 3.37
N ALA A 359 -4.05 8.03 3.26
CA ALA A 359 -5.42 8.38 3.65
C ALA A 359 -6.48 7.67 2.78
N LEU A 360 -6.24 7.56 1.47
CA LEU A 360 -7.12 6.81 0.56
C LEU A 360 -7.13 5.32 0.90
N ILE A 361 -5.97 4.70 1.10
CA ILE A 361 -5.88 3.28 1.50
C ILE A 361 -6.58 3.07 2.84
N LEU A 362 -6.48 4.00 3.80
CA LEU A 362 -7.19 3.93 5.06
C LEU A 362 -8.71 3.93 4.86
N MET A 363 -9.23 4.90 4.09
CA MET A 363 -10.68 5.00 3.84
C MET A 363 -11.22 3.76 3.12
N PHE A 364 -10.57 3.31 2.03
CA PHE A 364 -10.99 2.11 1.31
C PHE A 364 -10.79 0.84 2.14
N GLY A 365 -9.75 0.78 2.98
CA GLY A 365 -9.53 -0.32 3.91
C GLY A 365 -10.67 -0.47 4.92
N VAL A 366 -11.21 0.65 5.44
CA VAL A 366 -12.40 0.63 6.29
C VAL A 366 -13.60 0.12 5.49
N VAL A 367 -13.92 0.75 4.36
CA VAL A 367 -15.09 0.40 3.53
C VAL A 367 -15.07 -1.08 3.12
N TYR A 368 -13.93 -1.59 2.66
CA TYR A 368 -13.82 -2.98 2.21
C TYR A 368 -13.79 -3.99 3.36
N SER A 369 -13.37 -3.58 4.56
CA SER A 369 -13.46 -4.46 5.74
C SER A 369 -14.89 -4.57 6.27
N THR A 370 -15.75 -3.57 6.04
CA THR A 370 -17.13 -3.50 6.54
C THR A 370 -18.18 -3.83 5.49
N SER A 371 -17.78 -4.15 4.26
CA SER A 371 -18.71 -4.44 3.15
C SER A 371 -18.41 -5.81 2.56
N LEU A 372 -19.44 -6.51 2.11
CA LEU A 372 -19.26 -7.69 1.28
C LEU A 372 -18.70 -7.28 -0.09
N PRO A 373 -17.95 -8.17 -0.76
CA PRO A 373 -17.48 -7.89 -2.10
C PRO A 373 -18.64 -7.67 -3.07
N ALA A 374 -18.43 -6.83 -4.07
CA ALA A 374 -19.42 -6.64 -5.12
C ALA A 374 -19.68 -7.96 -5.86
N GLY A 375 -20.96 -8.32 -6.04
CA GLY A 375 -21.36 -9.52 -6.76
C GLY A 375 -21.83 -10.68 -5.88
N ILE A 376 -21.97 -10.48 -4.56
CA ILE A 376 -22.63 -11.45 -3.68
C ILE A 376 -23.58 -10.75 -2.71
N ALA A 377 -24.75 -11.35 -2.48
CA ALA A 377 -25.69 -10.91 -1.45
C ALA A 377 -25.29 -11.36 -0.04
N GLU A 378 -25.89 -10.75 0.97
CA GLU A 378 -25.72 -11.14 2.37
C GLU A 378 -26.37 -12.49 2.67
N ASP A 379 -27.61 -12.68 2.19
CA ASP A 379 -28.32 -13.95 2.29
C ASP A 379 -27.78 -14.95 1.26
N VAL A 380 -27.41 -16.14 1.74
CA VAL A 380 -26.96 -17.25 0.91
C VAL A 380 -27.58 -18.58 1.34
N TRP A 381 -27.81 -19.46 0.38
CA TRP A 381 -28.22 -20.84 0.57
C TRP A 381 -27.07 -21.75 0.18
N VAL A 382 -26.52 -22.46 1.16
CA VAL A 382 -25.42 -23.40 0.97
C VAL A 382 -26.01 -24.78 0.77
N VAL A 383 -25.76 -25.37 -0.40
CA VAL A 383 -26.13 -26.75 -0.70
C VAL A 383 -24.98 -27.66 -0.27
N THR A 384 -25.27 -28.65 0.55
CA THR A 384 -24.29 -29.64 1.02
C THR A 384 -24.68 -31.04 0.58
N ALA A 385 -23.66 -31.86 0.32
CA ALA A 385 -23.83 -33.25 -0.08
C ALA A 385 -22.86 -34.13 0.72
N VAL A 386 -23.41 -34.88 1.68
CA VAL A 386 -22.65 -35.86 2.48
C VAL A 386 -23.19 -37.25 2.21
N ALA A 387 -24.36 -37.53 2.78
CA ALA A 387 -25.15 -38.75 2.59
C ALA A 387 -26.48 -38.39 1.90
N ASP A 388 -27.11 -37.31 2.36
CA ASP A 388 -28.24 -36.66 1.71
C ASP A 388 -27.88 -35.23 1.27
N VAL A 389 -28.81 -34.60 0.55
CA VAL A 389 -28.73 -33.19 0.15
C VAL A 389 -29.38 -32.34 1.23
N TYR A 390 -28.67 -31.36 1.75
CA TYR A 390 -29.23 -30.39 2.69
C TYR A 390 -28.98 -28.98 2.20
N VAL A 391 -30.00 -28.12 2.37
CA VAL A 391 -29.90 -26.69 2.06
C VAL A 391 -29.98 -25.86 3.32
N TYR A 392 -29.02 -24.96 3.44
CA TYR A 392 -28.77 -24.19 4.63
C TYR A 392 -28.83 -22.70 4.31
N GLN A 393 -29.83 -22.01 4.86
CA GLN A 393 -29.86 -20.54 4.77
C GLN A 393 -28.87 -19.95 5.77
N ARG A 394 -28.08 -18.99 5.31
CA ARG A 394 -27.04 -18.31 6.08
C ARG A 394 -26.99 -16.83 5.71
N VAL A 395 -26.56 -16.03 6.67
CA VAL A 395 -26.27 -14.61 6.49
C VAL A 395 -24.75 -14.43 6.53
N LEU A 396 -24.16 -13.97 5.44
CA LEU A 396 -22.73 -13.76 5.31
C LEU A 396 -22.31 -12.45 5.99
N GLY A 397 -21.46 -12.55 7.00
CA GLY A 397 -20.76 -11.40 7.54
C GLY A 397 -19.64 -10.94 6.62
N THR A 398 -19.28 -9.67 6.77
CA THR A 398 -18.11 -9.07 6.12
C THR A 398 -16.81 -9.66 6.68
N ALA A 399 -15.70 -9.53 5.96
CA ALA A 399 -14.38 -10.00 6.44
C ALA A 399 -14.02 -9.41 7.81
N GLY A 400 -14.47 -8.18 8.09
CA GLY A 400 -14.09 -7.42 9.27
C GLY A 400 -12.58 -7.17 9.33
N LEU A 401 -12.12 -6.67 10.46
CA LEU A 401 -10.70 -6.43 10.68
C LEU A 401 -9.89 -7.73 10.69
N ARG A 402 -10.41 -8.77 11.35
CA ARG A 402 -9.74 -10.08 11.45
C ARG A 402 -9.54 -10.71 10.07
N GLY A 403 -10.57 -10.73 9.23
CA GLY A 403 -10.48 -11.27 7.89
C GLY A 403 -9.48 -10.47 7.05
N ALA A 404 -9.54 -9.13 7.08
CA ALA A 404 -8.59 -8.30 6.36
C ALA A 404 -7.12 -8.55 6.78
N MET A 405 -6.84 -8.66 8.09
CA MET A 405 -5.50 -8.97 8.60
C MET A 405 -5.00 -10.33 8.14
N LEU A 406 -5.84 -11.37 8.24
CA LEU A 406 -5.48 -12.71 7.79
C LEU A 406 -5.17 -12.72 6.28
N VAL A 407 -6.05 -12.15 5.46
CA VAL A 407 -5.87 -12.14 3.99
C VAL A 407 -4.62 -11.38 3.57
N TRP A 408 -4.38 -10.20 4.16
CA TRP A 408 -3.21 -9.41 3.84
C TRP A 408 -1.93 -10.12 4.29
N ASN A 409 -1.90 -10.67 5.51
CA ASN A 409 -0.74 -11.45 5.99
C ASN A 409 -0.52 -12.71 5.14
N ASP A 410 -1.57 -13.43 4.75
CA ASP A 410 -1.48 -14.59 3.84
C ASP A 410 -0.89 -14.15 2.48
N GLY A 411 -1.28 -12.97 2.00
CA GLY A 411 -0.74 -12.37 0.79
C GLY A 411 0.74 -11.97 0.89
N VAL A 412 1.17 -11.39 2.02
CA VAL A 412 2.56 -10.95 2.22
C VAL A 412 3.48 -12.13 2.54
N PHE A 413 3.09 -12.98 3.48
CA PHE A 413 3.96 -14.01 4.07
C PHE A 413 3.70 -15.42 3.52
N GLY A 414 2.82 -15.58 2.54
CA GLY A 414 2.52 -16.88 1.92
C GLY A 414 3.74 -17.63 1.39
N ALA A 415 4.74 -16.93 0.86
CA ALA A 415 6.00 -17.53 0.41
C ALA A 415 6.86 -18.15 1.52
N TRP A 416 6.60 -17.88 2.81
CA TRP A 416 7.33 -18.48 3.92
C TRP A 416 6.91 -19.93 4.21
N GLY A 417 5.85 -20.42 3.56
CA GLY A 417 5.43 -21.82 3.62
C GLY A 417 5.24 -22.31 5.06
N HIS A 418 5.97 -23.36 5.43
CA HIS A 418 5.88 -23.99 6.76
C HIS A 418 6.22 -23.04 7.93
N THR A 419 7.05 -22.02 7.71
CA THR A 419 7.36 -21.04 8.77
C THR A 419 6.13 -20.20 9.12
N TYR A 420 5.27 -19.92 8.15
CA TYR A 420 4.07 -19.09 8.35
C TYR A 420 2.83 -19.94 8.68
N TYR A 421 2.62 -21.05 7.98
CA TYR A 421 1.45 -21.91 8.19
C TYR A 421 1.66 -22.98 9.28
N GLY A 422 2.88 -23.11 9.81
CA GLY A 422 3.30 -24.20 10.69
C GLY A 422 3.71 -25.46 9.92
N SER A 423 4.53 -26.31 10.56
CA SER A 423 4.80 -27.66 10.09
C SER A 423 3.59 -28.54 10.41
N TRP A 424 2.73 -28.77 9.42
CA TRP A 424 1.75 -29.85 9.51
C TRP A 424 2.50 -31.15 9.28
N HIS A 425 2.84 -31.87 10.35
CA HIS A 425 3.25 -33.26 10.24
C HIS A 425 2.03 -34.05 9.77
N SER A 426 1.97 -34.31 8.47
CA SER A 426 1.09 -35.28 7.83
C SER A 426 1.51 -36.69 8.15
#